data_AF-A0A7S1RM51-F1
#
_entry.id   AF-A0A7S1RM51-F1
#
_cell.length_a   1.000
_cell.length_b   1.000
_cell.length_c   1.000
_cell.angle_alpha   90.00
_cell.angle_beta   90.00
_cell.angle_gamma   90.00
#
_symmetry.space_group_name_H-M   'P 1'
#
loop_
_entity.id
_entity.type
_entity.pdbx_description
1 polymer ?
#
loop_
_entity_poly.entity_id
_entity_poly.type
_entity_poly.pdbx_seq_one_letter_code
_entity_poly.pdbx_strand_id
1 'polypeptide(L)'
;LAFLKKKKFMADNGCVYPELVVGINPLIAVTPKIRDGSTLVVHLASTSLLTGADYLRFSVLCPDSLAPAVQKLSAEGSATVSTLRELCKKGGAGDLTTLLRVLLHANVLYADEASAAK
;
A
#
# COMPACT_ATOMS: atom_id res chain seq x y z
N LEU A 1 5.14 -12.22 -11.44
CA LEU A 1 6.50 -12.02 -10.86
C LEU A 1 7.49 -11.33 -11.82
N ALA A 2 7.59 -11.72 -13.10
CA ALA A 2 8.53 -11.10 -14.05
C ALA A 2 8.34 -9.59 -14.26
N PHE A 3 7.09 -9.10 -14.29
CA PHE A 3 6.77 -7.66 -14.37
C PHE A 3 7.33 -6.87 -13.17
N LEU A 4 7.21 -7.43 -11.95
CA LEU A 4 7.68 -6.77 -10.73
C LEU A 4 9.22 -6.71 -10.67
N LYS A 5 9.89 -7.76 -11.14
CA LYS A 5 11.36 -7.78 -11.30
C LYS A 5 11.83 -6.77 -12.37
N LYS A 6 11.13 -6.68 -13.51
CA LYS A 6 11.49 -5.79 -14.62
C LYS A 6 11.40 -4.30 -14.26
N LYS A 7 10.55 -3.95 -13.30
CA LYS A 7 10.38 -2.59 -12.77
C LYS A 7 11.23 -2.30 -11.52
N LYS A 8 12.17 -3.20 -11.15
CA LYS A 8 13.00 -3.10 -9.94
C LYS A 8 12.18 -2.89 -8.65
N PHE A 9 10.97 -3.45 -8.55
CA PHE A 9 10.15 -3.30 -7.33
C PHE A 9 10.60 -4.20 -6.19
N MET A 10 11.38 -5.24 -6.51
CA MET A 10 11.86 -6.22 -5.55
C MET A 10 13.36 -6.34 -5.73
N ALA A 11 14.13 -6.19 -4.65
CA ALA A 11 15.45 -6.78 -4.61
C ALA A 11 15.32 -8.29 -4.89
N ASP A 12 16.36 -8.93 -5.43
CA ASP A 12 16.35 -10.37 -5.70
C ASP A 12 16.00 -11.23 -4.47
N ASN A 13 16.06 -10.64 -3.27
CA ASN A 13 15.75 -11.22 -1.98
C ASN A 13 14.29 -11.01 -1.51
N GLY A 14 13.43 -10.40 -2.32
CA GLY A 14 12.02 -10.17 -1.98
C GLY A 14 11.73 -8.89 -1.17
N CYS A 15 12.71 -8.01 -0.99
CA CYS A 15 12.58 -6.75 -0.26
C CYS A 15 12.07 -5.61 -1.15
N VAL A 16 11.18 -4.77 -0.60
CA VAL A 16 10.84 -3.46 -1.18
C VAL A 16 11.90 -2.44 -0.76
N TYR A 17 12.41 -1.67 -1.72
CA TYR A 17 13.44 -0.66 -1.52
C TYR A 17 12.97 0.45 -0.57
N PRO A 18 13.75 0.83 0.47
CA PRO A 18 13.36 1.86 1.44
C PRO A 18 13.03 3.23 0.82
N GLU A 19 13.79 3.62 -0.20
CA GLU A 19 13.69 4.90 -0.92
C GLU A 19 12.55 4.96 -1.94
N LEU A 20 11.87 3.84 -2.19
CA LEU A 20 10.76 3.78 -3.12
C LEU A 20 9.57 4.58 -2.59
N VAL A 21 8.97 5.41 -3.43
CA VAL A 21 7.70 6.06 -3.13
C VAL A 21 6.59 5.13 -3.57
N VAL A 22 5.67 4.84 -2.66
CA VAL A 22 4.42 4.14 -2.97
C VAL A 22 3.27 5.11 -2.86
N GLY A 23 2.36 5.07 -3.83
CA GLY A 23 1.17 5.92 -3.84
C GLY A 23 -0.08 5.12 -4.17
N ILE A 24 -1.23 5.60 -3.73
CA ILE A 24 -2.53 5.02 -4.03
C ILE A 24 -2.90 5.40 -5.46
N ASN A 25 -3.27 4.40 -6.26
CA ASN A 25 -3.77 4.65 -7.61
C ASN A 25 -4.97 5.62 -7.53
N PRO A 26 -4.98 6.75 -8.27
CA PRO A 26 -6.01 7.79 -8.14
C PRO A 26 -7.46 7.33 -8.31
N LEU A 27 -7.66 6.18 -8.96
CA LEU A 27 -8.98 5.59 -9.17
C LEU A 27 -9.45 4.71 -7.99
N ILE A 28 -8.64 4.55 -6.95
CA ILE A 28 -8.90 3.65 -5.83
C ILE A 28 -8.96 4.45 -4.54
N ALA A 29 -10.08 4.37 -3.85
CA ALA A 29 -10.23 4.81 -2.48
C ALA A 29 -9.73 3.72 -1.52
N VAL A 30 -8.89 4.12 -0.58
CA VAL A 30 -8.41 3.27 0.52
C VAL A 30 -9.01 3.80 1.81
N THR A 31 -9.62 2.94 2.62
CA THR A 31 -10.21 3.34 3.90
C THR A 31 -9.83 2.34 4.98
N PRO A 32 -8.89 2.69 5.89
CA PRO A 32 -8.54 1.86 7.03
C PRO A 32 -9.62 1.94 8.11
N LYS A 33 -9.99 0.78 8.69
CA LYS A 33 -10.86 0.67 9.86
C LYS A 33 -10.31 -0.37 10.82
N ILE A 34 -10.24 -0.04 12.11
CA ILE A 34 -9.85 -1.01 13.13
C ILE A 34 -11.10 -1.78 13.55
N ARG A 35 -11.01 -3.11 13.54
CA ARG A 35 -12.04 -4.04 13.98
C ARG A 35 -11.55 -4.79 15.20
N ASP A 36 -12.41 -4.86 16.22
CA ASP A 36 -12.24 -5.69 17.42
C ASP A 36 -10.89 -5.49 18.16
N GLY A 37 -10.26 -4.32 17.96
CA GLY A 37 -9.01 -3.90 18.62
C GLY A 37 -7.73 -4.61 18.15
N SER A 38 -7.81 -5.60 17.27
CA SER A 38 -6.67 -6.45 16.87
C SER A 38 -6.49 -6.59 15.35
N THR A 39 -7.53 -6.27 14.58
CA THR A 39 -7.52 -6.45 13.13
C THR A 39 -7.73 -5.11 12.44
N LEU A 40 -6.80 -4.75 11.55
CA LEU A 40 -7.00 -3.67 10.59
C LEU A 40 -7.73 -4.19 9.36
N VAL A 41 -8.86 -3.58 9.04
CA VAL A 41 -9.60 -3.80 7.80
C VAL A 41 -9.27 -2.65 6.85
N VAL A 42 -8.62 -2.96 5.74
CA VAL A 42 -8.35 -2.00 4.66
C VAL A 42 -9.41 -2.18 3.59
N HIS A 43 -10.40 -1.29 3.56
CA HIS A 43 -11.40 -1.27 2.50
C HIS A 43 -10.84 -0.60 1.26
N LEU A 44 -11.02 -1.25 0.11
CA LEU A 44 -10.56 -0.79 -1.18
C LEU A 44 -11.77 -0.69 -2.11
N ALA A 45 -11.95 0.46 -2.72
CA ALA A 45 -13.07 0.74 -3.60
C ALA A 45 -12.62 1.51 -4.85
N SER A 46 -13.16 1.16 -6.02
CA SER A 46 -13.02 1.94 -7.25
C SER A 46 -14.36 1.97 -7.96
N THR A 47 -14.82 3.17 -8.26
CA THR A 47 -16.11 3.41 -8.91
C THR A 47 -15.90 4.21 -10.18
N SER A 48 -16.52 3.77 -11.27
CA SER A 48 -16.58 4.54 -12.51
C SER A 48 -17.42 5.79 -12.31
N LEU A 49 -16.82 6.99 -12.48
CA LEU A 49 -17.61 8.23 -12.51
C LEU A 49 -18.53 8.30 -13.74
N LEU A 50 -18.19 7.58 -14.82
CA LEU A 50 -18.93 7.62 -16.08
C LEU A 50 -20.11 6.65 -16.12
N THR A 51 -20.00 5.50 -15.44
CA THR A 51 -21.01 4.43 -15.52
C THR A 51 -21.65 4.08 -14.17
N GLY A 52 -21.13 4.61 -13.06
CA GLY A 52 -21.54 4.21 -11.71
C GLY A 52 -21.18 2.77 -11.35
N ALA A 53 -20.46 2.04 -12.22
CA ALA A 53 -20.08 0.66 -11.97
C ALA A 53 -18.97 0.56 -10.91
N ASP A 54 -19.16 -0.35 -9.96
CA ASP A 54 -18.14 -0.76 -8.99
C ASP A 54 -17.11 -1.65 -9.71
N TYR A 55 -15.92 -1.10 -10.03
CA TYR A 55 -14.84 -1.88 -10.65
C TYR A 55 -14.06 -2.71 -9.62
N LEU A 56 -14.02 -2.23 -8.39
CA LEU A 56 -13.24 -2.83 -7.33
C LEU A 56 -13.95 -2.58 -6.01
N ARG A 57 -14.21 -3.65 -5.26
CA ARG A 57 -14.77 -3.55 -3.90
C ARG A 57 -14.37 -4.76 -3.08
N PHE A 58 -13.30 -4.63 -2.30
CA PHE A 58 -12.84 -5.69 -1.41
C PHE A 58 -12.20 -5.14 -0.14
N SER A 59 -11.99 -6.04 0.82
CA SER A 59 -11.35 -5.74 2.09
C SER A 59 -10.14 -6.62 2.28
N VAL A 60 -9.02 -6.04 2.68
CA VAL A 60 -7.83 -6.77 3.11
C VAL A 60 -7.77 -6.72 4.63
N LEU A 61 -7.63 -7.88 5.25
CA LEU A 61 -7.44 -8.01 6.69
C LEU A 61 -5.95 -8.05 7.00
N CYS A 62 -5.51 -7.19 7.90
CA CYS A 62 -4.13 -7.04 8.31
C CYS A 62 -4.02 -6.95 9.84
N PRO A 63 -2.83 -7.17 10.42
CA PRO A 63 -2.57 -6.82 11.81
C PRO A 63 -2.80 -5.32 12.06
N ASP A 64 -3.30 -4.99 13.26
CA ASP A 64 -3.47 -3.60 13.72
C ASP A 64 -2.16 -2.79 13.76
N SER A 65 -1.02 -3.48 13.87
CA SER A 65 0.33 -2.90 13.84
C SER A 65 0.62 -2.10 12.57
N LEU A 66 -0.12 -2.35 11.47
CA LEU A 66 -0.01 -1.63 10.21
C LEU A 66 -0.88 -0.37 10.13
N ALA A 67 -1.79 -0.16 11.09
CA ALA A 67 -2.76 0.93 11.05
C ALA A 67 -2.11 2.32 10.87
N PRO A 68 -1.01 2.68 11.57
CA PRO A 68 -0.38 3.99 11.40
C PRO A 68 0.14 4.22 9.98
N ALA A 69 0.76 3.18 9.37
CA ALA A 69 1.29 3.26 8.03
C ALA A 69 0.17 3.39 6.97
N VAL A 70 -0.88 2.58 7.08
CA VAL A 70 -2.01 2.62 6.14
C VAL A 70 -2.80 3.93 6.28
N GLN A 71 -2.98 4.43 7.50
CA GLN A 71 -3.63 5.73 7.75
C GLN A 71 -2.83 6.88 7.12
N LYS A 72 -1.50 6.90 7.29
CA LYS A 72 -0.65 7.90 6.65
C LYS A 72 -0.77 7.84 5.12
N LEU A 73 -0.64 6.64 4.54
CA LEU A 73 -0.73 6.46 3.10
C LEU A 73 -2.11 6.88 2.56
N SER A 74 -3.19 6.57 3.29
CA SER A 74 -4.55 6.98 2.95
C SER A 74 -4.78 8.49 3.04
N ALA A 75 -4.11 9.18 3.97
CA ALA A 75 -4.25 10.61 4.17
C ALA A 75 -3.42 11.43 3.19
N GLU A 76 -2.18 11.00 2.91
CA GLU A 76 -1.22 11.73 2.06
C GLU A 76 -1.28 11.28 0.59
N GLY A 77 -1.95 10.16 0.31
CA GLY A 77 -2.04 9.55 -1.02
C GLY A 77 -0.74 8.88 -1.48
N SER A 78 0.42 9.29 -0.95
CA SER A 78 1.72 8.66 -1.20
C SER A 78 2.68 8.82 -0.02
N ALA A 79 3.65 7.91 0.10
CA ALA A 79 4.70 7.95 1.11
C ALA A 79 5.90 7.09 0.69
N THR A 80 7.07 7.36 1.25
CA THR A 80 8.24 6.46 1.09
C THR A 80 8.08 5.21 1.94
N VAL A 81 8.65 4.09 1.47
CA VAL A 81 8.61 2.82 2.18
C VAL A 81 9.36 2.90 3.52
N SER A 82 10.44 3.67 3.60
CA SER A 82 11.16 3.95 4.85
C SER A 82 10.24 4.57 5.89
N THR A 83 9.54 5.64 5.53
CA THR A 83 8.62 6.33 6.44
C THR A 83 7.46 5.44 6.88
N LEU A 84 6.91 4.61 5.98
CA LEU A 84 5.87 3.64 6.35
C LEU A 84 6.40 2.56 7.30
N ARG A 85 7.65 2.12 7.13
CA ARG A 85 8.28 1.14 8.02
C ARG A 85 8.52 1.69 9.42
N GLU A 86 8.95 2.94 9.54
CA GLU A 86 9.18 3.61 10.83
C GLU A 86 7.90 3.70 11.66
N LEU A 87 6.75 3.83 11.01
CA LEU A 87 5.43 3.89 11.64
C LEU A 87 4.91 2.53 12.12
N CYS A 88 5.48 1.44 11.60
CA CYS A 88 5.16 0.10 12.05
C CYS A 88 6.02 -0.22 13.29
N LYS A 89 5.39 -0.43 14.46
CA LYS A 89 6.09 -0.84 15.69
C LYS A 89 6.92 -2.12 15.46
N LYS A 90 7.94 -2.36 16.31
CA LYS A 90 8.83 -3.54 16.27
C LYS A 90 8.04 -4.83 16.02
N GLY A 91 8.04 -5.33 14.77
CA GLY A 91 7.29 -6.51 14.33
C GLY A 91 6.49 -6.31 13.03
N GLY A 92 5.96 -5.11 12.76
CA GLY A 92 5.07 -4.87 11.61
C GLY A 92 5.77 -4.69 10.26
N ALA A 93 7.11 -4.59 10.22
CA ALA A 93 7.84 -4.31 8.97
C ALA A 93 7.74 -5.45 7.93
N GLY A 94 7.65 -6.70 8.39
CA GLY A 94 7.45 -7.88 7.52
C GLY A 94 6.05 -7.91 6.92
N ASP A 95 5.04 -7.67 7.76
CA ASP A 95 3.64 -7.61 7.34
C ASP A 95 3.39 -6.44 6.39
N LEU A 96 3.99 -5.28 6.65
CA LEU A 96 3.96 -4.12 5.76
C LEU A 96 4.53 -4.47 4.39
N THR A 97 5.67 -5.14 4.35
CA THR A 97 6.32 -5.54 3.08
C THR A 97 5.40 -6.48 2.29
N THR A 98 4.74 -7.42 2.97
CA THR A 98 3.77 -8.33 2.34
C THR A 98 2.56 -7.57 1.81
N LEU A 99 1.98 -6.68 2.62
CA LEU A 99 0.85 -5.85 2.22
C LEU A 99 1.17 -5.01 0.98
N LEU A 100 2.29 -4.26 1.00
CA LEU A 100 2.71 -3.42 -0.13
C LEU A 100 2.87 -4.24 -1.42
N ARG A 101 3.45 -5.45 -1.33
CA ARG A 101 3.57 -6.35 -2.50
C ARG A 101 2.21 -6.78 -3.04
N VAL A 102 1.28 -7.16 -2.17
CA VAL A 102 -0.07 -7.56 -2.57
C VAL A 102 -0.78 -6.40 -3.25
N LEU A 103 -0.75 -5.21 -2.64
CA LEU A 103 -1.44 -4.04 -3.16
C LEU A 103 -0.81 -3.50 -4.47
N LEU A 104 0.51 -3.53 -4.61
CA LEU A 104 1.19 -3.23 -5.88
C LEU A 104 0.81 -4.25 -6.95
N HIS A 105 0.74 -5.54 -6.62
CA HIS A 105 0.36 -6.57 -7.57
C HIS A 105 -1.10 -6.44 -8.02
N ALA A 106 -1.98 -6.02 -7.11
CA ALA A 106 -3.39 -5.76 -7.38
C ALA A 106 -3.64 -4.41 -8.10
N ASN A 107 -2.59 -3.68 -8.48
CA ASN A 107 -2.66 -2.32 -9.05
C ASN A 107 -3.43 -1.30 -8.17
N VAL A 108 -3.50 -1.59 -6.86
CA VAL A 108 -4.05 -0.68 -5.84
C VAL A 108 -3.07 0.45 -5.55
N LEU A 109 -1.79 0.10 -5.47
CA LEU A 109 -0.71 1.06 -5.35
C LEU A 109 0.03 1.17 -6.67
N TYR A 110 0.56 2.36 -6.93
CA TYR A 110 1.67 2.56 -7.84
C TYR A 110 2.95 2.73 -7.02
N ALA A 111 4.08 2.55 -7.69
CA ALA A 111 5.38 2.84 -7.12
C ALA A 111 6.17 3.69 -8.10
N ASP A 112 6.88 4.67 -7.56
CA ASP A 112 7.69 5.62 -8.29
C ASP A 112 9.08 5.71 -7.62
N GLU A 113 10.10 5.95 -8.44
CA GLU A 113 11.39 6.33 -7.90
C GLU A 113 11.22 7.70 -7.25
N ALA A 114 11.76 7.90 -6.04
CA ALA A 114 11.76 9.22 -5.42
C ALA A 114 12.42 10.19 -6.41
N SER A 115 11.59 10.95 -7.11
CA SER A 115 12.06 11.90 -8.11
C SER A 115 12.91 12.88 -7.31
N ALA A 116 14.22 12.86 -7.52
CA ALA A 116 15.06 13.96 -7.09
C ALA A 116 14.43 15.21 -7.71
N ALA A 117 13.74 15.99 -6.87
CA ALA A 117 13.14 17.25 -7.28
C ALA A 117 14.26 18.05 -7.97
N LYS A 118 14.12 18.24 -9.27
CA LYS A 118 14.84 19.27 -10.01
C LYS A 118 14.05 20.56 -9.93
#